data_AF-A0A167H296-F1
#
_entry.id   AF-A0A167H296-F1
#
_cell.length_a   1.000
_cell.length_b   1.000
_cell.length_c   1.000
_cell.angle_alpha   90.00
_cell.angle_beta   90.00
_cell.angle_gamma   90.00
#
_symmetry.space_group_name_H-M   'P 1'
#
loop_
_entity.id
_entity.type
_entity.pdbx_description
1 polymer ?
#
loop_
_entity_poly.entity_id
_entity_poly.type
_entity_poly.pdbx_seq_one_letter_code
_entity_poly.pdbx_strand_id
1 'polypeptide(L)'
;MNQQPSGKSKAIIAYITFIGMFIAYFMNRDQKHAFATWHIKNMFGLVLILLISQVIQAYVDLLIGEIIWVISFLLWVFSMIMAISNKQKAIPVLSEKFQQWFTFLD
;
A
#
# COMPACT_ATOMS: atom_id res chain seq x y z
N MET A 1 11.74 4.80 24.03
CA MET A 1 11.66 5.72 22.87
C MET A 1 11.47 4.88 21.63
N ASN A 2 10.32 4.96 20.95
CA ASN A 2 10.15 4.26 19.66
C ASN A 2 11.04 4.95 18.63
N GLN A 3 12.16 4.32 18.29
CA GLN A 3 13.05 4.82 17.26
C GLN A 3 12.29 4.91 15.93
N GLN A 4 12.33 6.08 15.30
CA GLN A 4 11.66 6.31 14.03
C GLN A 4 12.37 5.51 12.92
N PRO A 5 11.66 4.69 12.12
CA PRO A 5 12.27 3.94 11.03
C PRO A 5 12.85 4.89 9.98
N SER A 6 14.00 4.52 9.42
CA SER A 6 14.53 5.19 8.24
C SER A 6 13.54 5.07 7.07
N GLY A 7 13.36 6.15 6.31
CA GLY A 7 12.39 6.19 5.21
C GLY A 7 10.93 6.39 5.60
N LYS A 8 10.60 6.72 6.86
CA LYS A 8 9.21 7.00 7.28
C LYS A 8 8.48 8.00 6.38
N SER A 9 9.13 9.11 6.01
CA SER A 9 8.50 10.10 5.13
C SER A 9 8.15 9.52 3.76
N LYS A 10 9.03 8.69 3.18
CA LYS A 10 8.77 8.00 1.91
C LYS A 10 7.60 7.02 2.05
N ALA A 11 7.53 6.28 3.17
CA ALA A 11 6.41 5.39 3.47
C ALA A 11 5.06 6.12 3.55
N ILE A 12 5.01 7.31 4.15
CA ILE A 12 3.79 8.12 4.24
C ILE A 12 3.42 8.69 2.87
N ILE A 13 4.40 9.21 2.11
CA ILE A 13 4.20 9.71 0.74
C ILE A 13 3.55 8.65 -0.15
N ALA A 14 3.93 7.38 0.03
CA ALA A 14 3.38 6.28 -0.74
C ALA A 14 1.85 6.22 -0.68
N TYR A 15 1.23 6.61 0.43
CA TYR A 15 -0.21 6.52 0.63
C TYR A 15 -1.00 7.79 0.24
N ILE A 16 -0.37 8.91 -0.14
CA ILE A 16 -1.10 10.16 -0.45
C ILE A 16 -2.09 9.94 -1.60
N THR A 17 -1.63 9.33 -2.69
CA THR A 17 -2.41 8.89 -3.84
C THR A 17 -1.65 7.76 -4.55
N PHE A 18 -2.21 7.16 -5.60
CA PHE A 18 -1.45 6.24 -6.46
C PHE A 18 -0.23 6.92 -7.10
N ILE A 19 -0.29 8.23 -7.35
CA ILE A 19 0.85 9.03 -7.84
C ILE A 19 1.92 9.13 -6.74
N GLY A 20 1.49 9.38 -5.50
CA GLY A 20 2.37 9.38 -4.32
C GLY A 20 3.14 8.06 -4.16
N MET A 21 2.52 6.92 -4.48
CA MET A 21 3.18 5.62 -4.48
C MET A 21 4.36 5.54 -5.47
N PHE A 22 4.20 6.02 -6.70
CA PHE A 22 5.30 6.07 -7.67
C PHE A 22 6.40 7.04 -7.25
N ILE A 23 6.03 8.22 -6.73
CA ILE A 23 6.99 9.19 -6.20
C ILE A 23 7.82 8.55 -5.07
N ALA A 24 7.15 7.91 -4.10
CA ALA A 24 7.82 7.23 -3.00
C ALA A 24 8.75 6.10 -3.49
N TYR A 25 8.33 5.35 -4.50
CA TYR A 25 9.16 4.31 -5.13
C TYR A 25 10.45 4.90 -5.71
N PHE A 26 10.37 5.93 -6.55
CA PHE A 26 11.55 6.56 -7.12
C PHE A 26 12.44 7.20 -6.05
N MET A 27 11.86 7.91 -5.06
CA MET A 27 12.61 8.44 -3.92
C MET A 27 13.34 7.36 -3.11
N ASN A 28 12.77 6.16 -3.03
CA ASN A 28 13.35 5.06 -2.27
C ASN A 28 14.37 4.24 -3.07
N ARG A 29 14.37 4.32 -4.42
CA ARG A 29 15.41 3.68 -5.24
C ARG A 29 16.79 4.27 -5.01
N ASP A 30 16.89 5.59 -4.84
CA ASP A 30 18.18 6.27 -4.64
C ASP A 30 18.78 5.99 -3.26
N GLN A 31 17.92 5.94 -2.24
CA GLN A 31 18.31 5.62 -0.86
C GLN A 31 17.29 4.64 -0.28
N LYS A 32 17.63 3.36 -0.37
CA LYS A 32 16.74 2.25 -0.02
C LYS A 32 16.51 2.15 1.49
N HIS A 33 15.24 2.19 1.86
CA HIS A 33 14.80 1.92 3.22
C HIS A 33 13.75 0.81 3.23
N ALA A 34 14.02 -0.26 3.98
CA ALA A 34 13.12 -1.41 4.07
C ALA A 34 11.71 -1.03 4.56
N PHE A 35 11.60 -0.07 5.48
CA PHE A 35 10.30 0.43 5.95
C PHE A 35 9.48 1.07 4.83
N ALA A 36 10.12 1.90 4.00
CA ALA A 36 9.48 2.53 2.85
C ALA A 36 9.10 1.50 1.78
N THR A 37 10.03 0.61 1.40
CA THR A 37 9.78 -0.48 0.43
C THR A 37 8.56 -1.29 0.84
N TRP A 38 8.45 -1.63 2.11
CA TRP A 38 7.34 -2.43 2.63
C TRP A 38 5.98 -1.75 2.44
N HIS A 39 5.90 -0.45 2.73
CA HIS A 39 4.67 0.34 2.55
C HIS A 39 4.37 0.65 1.08
N ILE A 40 5.39 0.85 0.25
CA ILE A 40 5.25 1.00 -1.22
C ILE A 40 4.63 -0.27 -1.83
N LYS A 41 5.15 -1.45 -1.48
CA LYS A 41 4.59 -2.74 -1.94
C LYS A 41 3.14 -2.93 -1.47
N ASN A 42 2.80 -2.52 -0.25
CA ASN A 42 1.43 -2.58 0.23
C ASN A 42 0.49 -1.65 -0.53
N MET A 43 0.91 -0.41 -0.77
CA MET A 43 0.11 0.52 -1.55
C MET A 43 -0.07 0.05 -3.00
N PHE A 44 0.97 -0.53 -3.61
CA PHE A 44 0.87 -1.13 -4.93
C PHE A 44 -0.19 -2.25 -4.96
N GLY A 45 -0.18 -3.14 -3.96
CA GLY A 45 -1.21 -4.17 -3.81
C GLY A 45 -2.63 -3.60 -3.67
N LEU A 46 -2.80 -2.53 -2.89
CA LEU A 46 -4.10 -1.84 -2.76
C LEU A 46 -4.59 -1.24 -4.09
N VAL A 47 -3.69 -0.64 -4.87
CA VAL A 47 -4.02 -0.12 -6.21
C VAL A 47 -4.53 -1.25 -7.11
N LEU A 48 -3.87 -2.42 -7.09
CA LEU A 48 -4.34 -3.58 -7.86
C LEU A 48 -5.72 -4.07 -7.40
N ILE A 49 -5.97 -4.15 -6.09
CA ILE A 49 -7.29 -4.55 -5.56
C ILE A 49 -8.36 -3.53 -5.96
N LEU A 50 -8.06 -2.23 -5.93
CA LEU A 50 -8.98 -1.19 -6.40
C LEU A 50 -9.30 -1.36 -7.88
N LEU A 51 -8.31 -1.63 -8.75
CA LEU A 51 -8.55 -1.90 -10.16
C LEU A 51 -9.43 -3.15 -10.36
N ILE A 52 -9.18 -4.22 -9.60
CA ILE A 52 -10.02 -5.44 -9.61
C ILE A 52 -11.46 -5.11 -9.18
N SER A 53 -11.64 -4.26 -8.15
CA SER A 53 -12.97 -3.85 -7.70
C SER A 53 -13.77 -3.16 -8.80
N GLN A 54 -13.13 -2.29 -9.59
CA GLN A 54 -13.77 -1.56 -10.69
C GLN A 54 -14.16 -2.49 -11.84
N VAL A 55 -13.30 -3.48 -12.14
CA VAL A 55 -13.61 -4.50 -13.16
C VAL A 55 -14.79 -5.37 -12.71
N ILE A 56 -14.81 -5.84 -11.45
CA ILE A 56 -15.93 -6.61 -10.91
C ILE A 56 -17.22 -5.79 -10.94
N GLN A 57 -17.15 -4.52 -10.52
CA GLN A 57 -18.28 -3.61 -10.52
C GLN A 57 -18.88 -3.42 -11.91
N ALA A 58 -18.05 -3.25 -12.93
CA ALA A 58 -18.48 -2.96 -14.29
C ALA A 58 -18.97 -4.19 -15.06
N TYR A 59 -18.39 -5.37 -14.81
CA TYR A 59 -18.56 -6.54 -15.68
C TYR A 59 -19.10 -7.79 -15.00
N VAL A 60 -19.10 -7.86 -13.66
CA VAL A 60 -19.49 -9.07 -12.91
C VAL A 60 -20.72 -8.78 -12.05
N ASP A 61 -20.58 -7.90 -11.06
CA ASP A 61 -21.65 -7.54 -10.14
C ASP A 61 -21.33 -6.21 -9.45
N LEU A 62 -22.27 -5.26 -9.55
CA LEU A 62 -22.14 -3.91 -9.00
C LEU A 62 -21.92 -3.91 -7.49
N LEU A 63 -22.67 -4.74 -6.75
CA LEU A 63 -22.66 -4.77 -5.30
C LEU A 63 -21.35 -5.39 -4.77
N ILE A 64 -20.91 -6.49 -5.36
CA ILE A 64 -19.64 -7.14 -4.99
C ILE A 64 -18.47 -6.19 -5.25
N GLY A 65 -18.45 -5.53 -6.42
CA GLY A 65 -17.43 -4.55 -6.76
C GLY A 65 -17.38 -3.40 -5.75
N GLU A 66 -18.54 -2.85 -5.37
CA GLU A 66 -18.66 -1.78 -4.37
C GLU A 66 -18.15 -2.22 -2.99
N ILE A 67 -18.51 -3.43 -2.53
CA ILE A 67 -18.04 -3.97 -1.25
C ILE A 67 -16.51 -4.07 -1.23
N ILE A 68 -15.89 -4.59 -2.31
CA ILE A 68 -14.44 -4.70 -2.40
C ILE A 68 -13.79 -3.31 -2.40
N TRP A 69 -14.38 -2.34 -3.11
CA TRP A 69 -13.89 -0.97 -3.13
C TRP A 69 -13.88 -0.34 -1.74
N VAL A 70 -15.00 -0.44 -1.00
CA VAL A 70 -15.11 0.09 0.37
C VAL A 70 -14.11 -0.57 1.31
N ILE A 71 -13.97 -1.90 1.28
CA ILE A 71 -12.98 -2.63 2.10
C ILE A 71 -11.56 -2.16 1.76
N SER A 72 -11.26 -1.99 0.47
CA SER A 72 -9.94 -1.52 0.01
C SER A 72 -9.64 -0.11 0.50
N PHE A 73 -10.63 0.78 0.51
CA PHE A 73 -10.50 2.12 1.06
C PHE A 73 -10.21 2.10 2.57
N LEU A 74 -10.92 1.26 3.34
CA LEU A 74 -10.65 1.10 4.78
C LEU A 74 -9.25 0.56 5.04
N LEU A 75 -8.81 -0.43 4.25
CA LEU A 75 -7.45 -0.98 4.35
C LEU A 75 -6.38 0.05 3.95
N TRP A 76 -6.66 0.93 3.00
CA TRP A 76 -5.77 2.05 2.66
C TRP A 76 -5.59 3.01 3.83
N VAL A 77 -6.69 3.45 4.47
CA VAL A 77 -6.62 4.29 5.67
C VAL A 77 -5.85 3.60 6.79
N PHE A 78 -6.18 2.33 7.07
CA PHE A 78 -5.49 1.55 8.10
C PHE A 78 -3.99 1.39 7.79
N SER A 79 -3.62 1.14 6.54
CA SER A 79 -2.23 1.03 6.10
C SER A 79 -1.45 2.33 6.31
N MET A 80 -2.08 3.47 6.00
CA MET A 80 -1.50 4.80 6.24
C MET A 80 -1.29 5.06 7.74
N ILE A 81 -2.27 4.74 8.58
CA ILE A 81 -2.15 4.85 10.05
C ILE A 81 -0.98 4.02 10.57
N MET A 82 -0.78 2.81 10.02
CA MET A 82 0.32 1.93 10.40
C MET A 82 1.68 2.51 9.99
N ALA A 83 1.78 3.16 8.82
CA ALA A 83 2.98 3.89 8.41
C ALA A 83 3.30 5.06 9.37
N ILE A 84 2.29 5.85 9.73
CA ILE A 84 2.40 6.95 10.70
C ILE A 84 2.85 6.43 12.07
N SER A 85 2.35 5.25 12.45
CA SER A 85 2.63 4.57 13.71
C SER A 85 3.95 3.77 13.71
N ASN A 86 4.77 3.86 12.66
CA ASN A 86 6.04 3.14 12.51
C ASN A 86 5.89 1.60 12.47
N LYS A 87 4.78 1.06 11.95
CA LYS A 87 4.47 -0.38 11.96
C LYS A 87 4.30 -0.96 10.56
N GLN A 88 5.02 -2.05 10.27
CA GLN A 88 4.87 -2.88 9.06
C GLN A 88 3.73 -3.92 9.19
N LYS A 89 2.56 -3.53 9.72
CA LYS A 89 1.37 -4.42 9.84
C LYS A 89 0.12 -3.74 9.27
N ALA A 90 0.17 -3.45 7.98
CA ALA A 90 -0.81 -2.65 7.26
C ALA A 90 -2.02 -3.43 6.73
N ILE A 91 -1.89 -4.65 6.24
CA ILE A 91 -3.02 -5.43 5.70
C ILE A 91 -2.90 -6.87 6.23
N PRO A 92 -3.81 -7.30 7.10
CA PRO A 92 -3.79 -8.66 7.63
C PRO A 92 -3.72 -9.69 6.49
N VAL A 93 -2.83 -10.68 6.64
CA VAL A 93 -2.58 -11.77 5.67
C VAL A 93 -1.92 -11.34 4.36
N LEU A 94 -2.40 -10.27 3.71
CA LEU A 94 -1.94 -9.87 2.38
C LEU A 94 -0.60 -9.14 2.39
N SER A 95 -0.26 -8.39 3.45
CA SER A 95 0.98 -7.61 3.45
C SER A 95 2.23 -8.46 3.23
N GLU A 96 2.30 -9.64 3.85
CA GLU A 96 3.41 -10.59 3.67
C GLU A 96 3.45 -11.14 2.24
N LYS A 97 2.27 -11.42 1.65
CA LYS A 97 2.18 -11.85 0.26
C LYS A 97 2.66 -10.76 -0.71
N PHE A 98 2.33 -9.50 -0.46
CA PHE A 98 2.82 -8.37 -1.25
C PHE A 98 4.34 -8.21 -1.18
N GLN A 99 4.97 -8.53 -0.05
CA GLN A 99 6.43 -8.53 0.04
C GLN A 99 7.06 -9.61 -0.86
N GLN A 100 6.43 -10.78 -0.92
CA GLN A 100 6.87 -11.94 -1.71
C GLN A 100 6.61 -11.77 -3.21
N TRP A 101 5.47 -11.17 -3.58
CA TRP A 101 5.05 -11.05 -4.99
C TRP A 101 5.70 -9.87 -5.71
N PHE A 102 5.86 -8.73 -5.04
CA PHE A 102 6.28 -7.48 -5.70
C PHE A 102 7.79 -7.22 -5.55
N THR A 103 8.62 -8.24 -5.81
CA THR A 103 10.09 -8.14 -5.68
C THR A 103 10.73 -7.15 -6.66
N PHE A 104 10.06 -6.83 -7.77
CA PHE A 104 10.51 -5.78 -8.69
C PHE A 104 10.43 -4.36 -8.11
N LEU A 105 9.77 -4.18 -6.96
CA LEU A 105 9.70 -2.91 -6.22
C LEU A 105 10.79 -2.76 -5.14
N ASP A 106 11.75 -3.69 -5.08
CA ASP A 106 12.86 -3.66 -4.13
C ASP A 106 13.93 -2.60 -4.42
#